data_AF-A0A257JEA6-F1
#
_entry.id   AF-A0A257JEA6-F1
#
_cell.length_a   1.000
_cell.length_b   1.000
_cell.length_c   1.000
_cell.angle_alpha   90.00
_cell.angle_beta   90.00
_cell.angle_gamma   90.00
#
_symmetry.space_group_name_H-M   'P 1'
#
loop_
_entity.id
_entity.type
_entity.pdbx_description
1 polymer ?
#
loop_
_entity_poly.entity_id
_entity_poly.type
_entity_poly.pdbx_seq_one_letter_code
_entity_poly.pdbx_strand_id
1 'polypeptide(L)'
;ITNPDQTSCEFSLVVSDHYKGQGLGSRLMLSIMEFARAKGLSEIDGLVLANNPNMLRLMTGLGFAVHPFPEDPDFKLVSKAL
;
A
#
# COMPACT_ATOMS: atom_id res chain seq x y z
N ILE A 1 9.73 2.66 4.71
CA ILE A 1 11.00 3.41 4.50
C ILE A 1 10.60 4.83 4.20
N THR A 2 11.13 5.84 4.90
CA THR A 2 10.81 7.25 4.57
C THR A 2 11.60 7.63 3.33
N ASN A 3 10.91 8.20 2.35
CA ASN A 3 11.53 8.62 1.11
C ASN A 3 12.41 9.87 1.33
N PRO A 4 13.36 10.18 0.43
CA PRO A 4 14.26 11.33 0.59
C PRO A 4 13.56 12.69 0.68
N ASP A 5 12.30 12.77 0.20
CA ASP A 5 11.45 13.95 0.31
C ASP A 5 10.98 14.24 1.75
N GLN A 6 11.17 13.28 2.68
CA GLN A 6 10.69 13.29 4.07
C GLN A 6 9.17 13.44 4.24
N THR A 7 8.43 13.42 3.13
CA THR A 7 6.97 13.63 3.10
C THR A 7 6.21 12.38 2.72
N SER A 8 6.87 11.41 2.07
CA SER A 8 6.29 10.13 1.68
C SER A 8 7.02 8.93 2.30
N CYS A 9 6.35 7.77 2.29
CA CYS A 9 6.99 6.53 2.68
C CYS A 9 6.48 5.33 1.87
N GLU A 10 7.41 4.40 1.65
CA GLU A 10 7.12 3.08 1.12
C GLU A 10 6.82 2.08 2.25
N PHE A 11 5.91 1.15 2.00
CA PHE A 11 5.65 0.00 2.85
C PHE A 11 5.71 -1.32 2.05
N SER A 12 6.04 -2.41 2.74
CA SER A 12 5.95 -3.76 2.19
C SER A 12 5.16 -4.62 3.16
N LEU A 13 4.06 -5.20 2.67
CA LEU A 13 3.18 -6.06 3.46
C LEU A 13 2.89 -7.34 2.68
N VAL A 14 3.18 -8.49 3.31
CA VAL A 14 2.79 -9.80 2.79
C VAL A 14 1.83 -10.43 3.78
N VAL A 15 0.64 -10.79 3.30
CA VAL A 15 -0.37 -11.52 4.08
C VAL A 15 -0.52 -12.89 3.45
N SER A 16 -0.32 -13.95 4.25
CA SER A 16 -0.56 -15.31 3.78
C SER A 16 -2.03 -15.48 3.36
N ASP A 17 -2.24 -16.21 2.26
CA ASP A 17 -3.58 -16.55 1.75
C ASP A 17 -4.45 -17.27 2.78
N HIS A 18 -3.84 -17.91 3.79
CA HIS A 18 -4.57 -18.54 4.90
C HIS A 18 -5.44 -17.54 5.69
N TYR A 19 -5.04 -16.27 5.72
CA TYR A 19 -5.77 -15.18 6.38
C TYR A 19 -6.65 -14.35 5.43
N LYS A 20 -6.81 -14.81 4.19
CA LYS A 20 -7.67 -14.16 3.21
C LYS A 20 -9.11 -14.08 3.71
N GLY A 21 -9.74 -12.93 3.52
CA GLY A 21 -11.13 -12.69 3.92
C GLY A 21 -11.34 -12.45 5.42
N GLN A 22 -10.29 -12.52 6.25
CA GLN A 22 -10.38 -12.29 7.69
C GLN A 22 -10.06 -10.84 8.11
N GLY A 23 -9.82 -9.95 7.14
CA GLY A 23 -9.55 -8.52 7.41
C GLY A 23 -8.15 -8.20 7.93
N LEU A 24 -7.27 -9.19 8.06
CA LEU A 24 -5.92 -8.99 8.63
C LEU A 24 -5.10 -7.97 7.83
N GLY A 25 -5.08 -8.06 6.50
CA GLY A 25 -4.36 -7.11 5.64
C GLY A 25 -4.88 -5.68 5.79
N SER A 26 -6.20 -5.50 5.87
CA SER A 26 -6.82 -4.19 6.11
C SER A 26 -6.41 -3.62 7.45
N ARG A 27 -6.43 -4.43 8.51
CA ARG A 27 -6.06 -3.97 9.85
C ARG A 27 -4.59 -3.54 9.91
N LEU A 28 -3.69 -4.34 9.33
CA LEU A 28 -2.26 -4.01 9.29
C LEU A 28 -2.01 -2.72 8.49
N MET A 29 -2.66 -2.56 7.34
CA MET A 29 -2.54 -1.33 6.55
C MET A 29 -3.06 -0.10 7.27
N LEU A 30 -4.18 -0.20 7.99
CA LEU A 30 -4.71 0.91 8.78
C LEU A 30 -3.71 1.33 9.88
N SER A 31 -3.09 0.36 10.57
CA SER A 31 -2.05 0.64 11.56
C SER A 31 -0.81 1.31 10.95
N ILE A 32 -0.39 0.88 9.75
CA ILE A 32 0.73 1.51 9.03
C ILE A 32 0.40 2.97 8.69
N MET A 33 -0.81 3.23 8.16
CA MET A 33 -1.25 4.58 7.83
C MET A 33 -1.38 5.48 9.07
N GLU A 34 -1.87 4.94 10.19
CA GLU A 34 -1.93 5.66 11.47
C GLU A 34 -0.53 6.04 11.97
N PHE A 35 0.42 5.11 11.90
CA PHE A 35 1.81 5.40 12.25
C PHE A 35 2.44 6.45 11.33
N ALA A 36 2.19 6.36 10.02
CA ALA A 36 2.72 7.33 9.05
C ALA A 36 2.17 8.75 9.30
N ARG A 37 0.87 8.88 9.60
CA ARG A 37 0.27 10.16 10.02
C ARG A 37 0.89 10.71 11.29
N ALA A 38 1.09 9.86 12.30
CA ALA A 38 1.72 10.26 13.56
C ALA A 38 3.18 10.74 13.38
N LYS A 39 3.82 10.35 12.27
CA LYS A 39 5.15 10.81 11.86
C LYS A 39 5.14 12.06 10.98
N GLY A 40 3.96 12.62 10.66
CA GLY A 40 3.82 13.81 9.83
C GLY A 40 3.98 13.57 8.34
N LEU A 41 3.87 12.31 7.89
CA LEU A 41 3.92 11.99 6.47
C LEU A 41 2.57 12.33 5.80
N SER A 42 2.64 12.88 4.59
CA SER A 42 1.47 13.33 3.83
C SER A 42 1.00 12.32 2.79
N GLU A 43 1.86 11.38 2.41
CA GLU A 43 1.56 10.39 1.39
C GLU A 43 2.16 9.03 1.72
N ILE A 44 1.48 7.98 1.28
CA ILE A 44 1.97 6.62 1.31
C ILE A 44 1.85 6.00 -0.08
N ASP A 45 2.91 5.35 -0.52
CA ASP A 45 3.01 4.69 -1.82
C ASP A 45 3.60 3.27 -1.70
N GLY A 46 3.44 2.48 -2.75
CA GLY A 46 4.00 1.14 -2.81
C GLY A 46 3.78 0.45 -4.14
N LEU A 47 4.48 -0.67 -4.34
CA LEU A 47 4.37 -1.52 -5.51
C LEU A 47 3.60 -2.80 -5.20
N VAL A 48 2.62 -3.11 -6.06
CA VAL A 48 1.82 -4.33 -5.98
C VAL A 48 1.94 -5.09 -7.28
N LEU A 49 2.18 -6.40 -7.22
CA LEU A 49 2.19 -7.25 -8.41
C LEU A 49 0.88 -7.10 -9.20
N ALA A 50 0.97 -6.85 -10.49
CA ALA A 50 -0.16 -6.69 -11.41
C ALA A 50 -1.07 -7.93 -11.44
N ASN A 51 -0.50 -9.11 -11.17
CA ASN A 51 -1.21 -10.38 -11.10
C ASN A 51 -1.70 -10.74 -9.68
N ASN A 52 -1.69 -9.82 -8.72
CA ASN A 52 -2.19 -10.03 -7.36
C ASN A 52 -3.55 -9.30 -7.14
N PRO A 53 -4.67 -9.85 -7.62
CA PRO A 53 -5.98 -9.21 -7.53
C PRO A 53 -6.47 -9.03 -6.10
N ASN A 54 -6.01 -9.86 -5.15
CA ASN A 54 -6.40 -9.73 -3.74
C ASN A 54 -5.79 -8.47 -3.13
N MET A 55 -4.50 -8.24 -3.37
CA MET A 55 -3.79 -7.05 -2.88
C MET A 55 -4.32 -5.78 -3.56
N LEU A 56 -4.57 -5.81 -4.87
CA LEU A 56 -5.16 -4.68 -5.60
C LEU A 56 -6.55 -4.32 -5.05
N ARG A 57 -7.40 -5.31 -4.76
CA ARG A 57 -8.71 -5.09 -4.11
C ARG A 57 -8.59 -4.51 -2.71
N LEU A 58 -7.58 -4.93 -1.96
CA LEU A 58 -7.32 -4.36 -0.64
C LEU A 58 -6.92 -2.88 -0.75
N MET A 59 -6.01 -2.54 -1.66
CA MET A 59 -5.57 -1.17 -1.89
C MET A 59 -6.74 -0.26 -2.32
N THR A 60 -7.54 -0.69 -3.30
CA THR A 60 -8.72 0.08 -3.73
C THR A 60 -9.78 0.18 -2.62
N GLY A 61 -10.01 -0.89 -1.85
CA GLY A 61 -10.93 -0.89 -0.72
C GLY A 61 -10.50 0.05 0.42
N LEU A 62 -9.20 0.30 0.55
CA LEU A 62 -8.64 1.28 1.48
C LEU A 62 -8.53 2.69 0.86
N GLY A 63 -8.95 2.88 -0.39
CA GLY A 63 -8.96 4.18 -1.07
C GLY A 63 -7.61 4.61 -1.64
N PHE A 64 -6.71 3.67 -1.94
CA PHE A 64 -5.53 3.96 -2.74
C PHE A 64 -5.91 4.10 -4.21
N ALA A 65 -5.25 5.03 -4.91
CA ALA A 65 -5.22 5.06 -6.35
C ALA A 65 -4.28 3.96 -6.87
N VAL A 66 -4.60 3.38 -8.03
CA VAL A 66 -3.78 2.33 -8.67
C VAL A 66 -3.39 2.82 -10.06
N HIS A 67 -2.10 2.89 -10.32
CA HIS A 67 -1.53 3.39 -11.55
C HIS A 67 -0.63 2.33 -12.22
N PRO A 68 -0.52 2.32 -13.57
CA PRO A 68 0.53 1.58 -14.24
C PRO A 68 1.91 2.01 -13.74
N PHE A 69 2.85 1.08 -13.68
CA PHE A 69 4.24 1.36 -13.39
C PHE A 69 5.08 1.08 -14.64
N PRO A 70 5.42 2.08 -15.46
CA PRO A 70 6.07 1.88 -16.75
C PRO A 70 7.47 1.25 -16.67
N GLU A 71 8.13 1.41 -15.53
CA GLU A 71 9.48 0.89 -15.27
C GLU A 71 9.48 -0.64 -15.13
N ASP A 72 8.39 -1.22 -14.60
CA ASP A 72 8.19 -2.66 -14.52
C ASP A 72 6.69 -3.02 -14.65
N PRO A 73 6.25 -3.54 -15.82
CA PRO A 73 4.87 -3.93 -16.07
C PRO A 73 4.32 -5.04 -15.15
N ASP A 74 5.19 -5.79 -14.46
CA ASP A 74 4.78 -6.79 -13.48
C ASP A 74 4.23 -6.15 -12.20
N PHE A 75 4.41 -4.84 -12.03
CA PHE A 75 3.91 -4.09 -10.89
C PHE A 75 2.90 -2.99 -11.27
N LYS A 76 2.14 -2.59 -10.25
CA LYS A 76 1.28 -1.40 -10.22
C LYS A 76 1.75 -0.53 -9.08
N LEU A 77 1.85 0.77 -9.35
CA LEU A 77 2.05 1.76 -8.32
C LEU A 77 0.72 2.01 -7.62
N VAL A 78 0.70 1.96 -6.30
CA VAL A 78 -0.44 2.38 -5.48
C VAL A 78 -0.04 3.56 -4.63
N SER A 79 -0.89 4.58 -4.54
CA SER A 79 -0.63 5.76 -3.71
C SER A 79 -1.88 6.30 -3.04
N LYS A 80 -1.70 6.95 -1.88
CA LYS A 80 -2.78 7.58 -1.12
C LYS A 80 -2.26 8.73 -0.26
N ALA A 81 -2.98 9.85 -0.29
CA ALA A 81 -2.80 10.93 0.67
C ALA A 81 -3.27 10.50 2.08
N LEU A 82 -2.45 10.78 3.09
CA LEU A 82 -2.69 10.39 4.49
C LEU A 82 -3.58 11.40 5.23
#